data_AF-A0A523WS26-F1
#
_entry.id   AF-A0A523WS26-F1
#
_cell.length_a   1.000
_cell.length_b   1.000
_cell.length_c   1.000
_cell.angle_alpha   90.00
_cell.angle_beta   90.00
_cell.angle_gamma   90.00
#
_symmetry.space_group_name_H-M   'P 1'
#
loop_
_entity.id
_entity.type
_entity.pdbx_description
1 polymer ?
#
loop_
_entity_poly.entity_id
_entity_poly.type
_entity_poly.pdbx_seq_one_letter_code
_entity_poly.pdbx_strand_id
1 'polypeptide(L)'
;VLEKWSAGDLEAAFEGGESLGQVCKRARRVLEILHSASDSGRIAVVTHAVFLMIFLPLLLNDSLTDLKRYSLPRGSITTLTIRNGEAELQELGSIEHLQR
;
A
#
# COMPACT_ATOMS: atom_id res chain seq x y z
N VAL A 1 -8.29 10.31 14.66
CA VAL A 1 -7.34 9.26 14.21
C VAL A 1 -7.15 9.30 12.71
N LEU A 2 -8.21 9.19 11.92
CA LEU A 2 -8.13 9.21 10.45
C LEU A 2 -7.37 10.42 9.88
N GLU A 3 -7.67 11.64 10.34
CA GLU A 3 -6.95 12.84 9.88
C GLU A 3 -5.46 12.81 10.26
N LYS A 4 -5.13 12.29 11.45
CA LYS A 4 -3.74 12.11 11.90
C LYS A 4 -3.01 11.10 11.02
N TRP A 5 -3.64 9.98 10.69
CA TRP A 5 -3.10 9.00 9.75
C TRP A 5 -2.88 9.59 8.37
N SER A 6 -3.84 10.38 7.86
CA SER A 6 -3.67 11.05 6.57
C SER A 6 -2.50 12.03 6.54
N ALA A 7 -2.12 12.59 7.69
CA ALA A 7 -0.95 13.46 7.86
C ALA A 7 0.35 12.70 8.19
N GLY A 8 0.34 11.36 8.14
CA GLY A 8 1.52 10.54 8.39
C GLY A 8 1.87 10.31 9.87
N ASP A 9 0.95 10.60 10.81
CA ASP A 9 1.15 10.26 12.23
C ASP A 9 1.08 8.74 12.43
N LEU A 10 2.26 8.13 12.58
CA LEU A 10 2.39 6.68 12.70
C LEU A 10 1.91 6.13 14.05
N GLU A 11 1.88 6.97 15.09
CA GLU A 11 1.57 6.53 16.46
C GLU A 11 0.08 6.69 16.80
N ALA A 12 -0.65 7.49 16.01
CA ALA A 12 -2.09 7.58 16.14
C ALA A 12 -2.74 6.20 16.02
N ALA A 13 -3.67 5.90 16.91
CA ALA A 13 -4.47 4.68 16.92
C ALA A 13 -5.89 4.99 17.44
N PHE A 14 -6.85 4.16 17.05
CA PHE A 14 -8.14 4.12 17.77
C PHE A 14 -7.93 3.42 19.11
N GLU A 15 -8.79 3.71 20.09
CA GLU A 15 -8.73 3.04 21.39
C GLU A 15 -8.88 1.52 21.23
N GLY A 16 -7.93 0.76 21.78
CA GLY A 16 -7.85 -0.70 21.62
C GLY A 16 -7.51 -1.18 20.20
N GLY A 17 -7.24 -0.27 19.26
CA GLY A 17 -6.95 -0.57 17.86
C GLY A 17 -5.46 -0.63 17.54
N GLU A 18 -5.18 -0.92 16.27
CA GLU A 18 -3.82 -0.92 15.71
C GLU A 18 -3.40 0.52 15.35
N SER A 19 -2.15 0.89 15.65
CA SER A 19 -1.54 2.13 15.16
C SER A 19 -1.05 1.98 13.72
N LEU A 20 -0.90 3.09 13.00
CA LEU A 20 -0.42 3.07 11.62
C LEU A 20 1.02 2.49 11.53
N GLY A 21 1.84 2.71 12.56
CA GLY A 21 3.18 2.13 12.71
C GLY A 21 3.16 0.61 12.90
N GLN A 22 2.16 0.07 13.60
CA GLN A 22 1.94 -1.38 13.68
C GLN A 22 1.53 -1.96 12.31
N VAL A 23 0.65 -1.27 11.58
CA VAL A 23 0.31 -1.65 10.19
C VAL A 23 1.56 -1.60 9.30
N CYS A 24 2.43 -0.59 9.44
CA CYS A 24 3.69 -0.49 8.71
C CYS A 24 4.60 -1.70 8.96
N LYS A 25 4.74 -2.16 10.21
CA LYS A 25 5.54 -3.35 10.55
C LYS A 25 5.04 -4.58 9.81
N ARG A 26 3.72 -4.78 9.77
CA ARG A 26 3.10 -5.89 9.03
C ARG A 26 3.26 -5.73 7.51
N ALA A 27 3.14 -4.51 6.99
CA ALA A 27 3.35 -4.21 5.58
C ALA A 27 4.77 -4.55 5.11
N ARG A 28 5.80 -4.25 5.91
CA ARG A 28 7.20 -4.62 5.59
C ARG A 28 7.40 -6.14 5.49
N ARG A 29 6.77 -6.91 6.37
CA ARG A 29 6.81 -8.38 6.27
C ARG A 29 6.18 -8.90 4.98
N VAL A 30 5.14 -8.23 4.46
CA VAL A 30 4.56 -8.58 3.16
C VAL A 30 5.53 -8.28 2.02
N LEU A 31 6.30 -7.18 2.09
CA LEU A 31 7.34 -6.89 1.10
C LEU A 31 8.40 -7.99 1.04
N GLU A 32 8.88 -8.45 2.19
CA GLU A 32 9.83 -9.57 2.29
C GLU A 32 9.30 -10.83 1.58
N ILE A 33 8.02 -11.14 1.77
CA ILE A 33 7.36 -12.26 1.09
C ILE A 33 7.34 -12.04 -0.42
N LEU A 34 6.94 -10.86 -0.90
CA LEU A 34 6.91 -10.56 -2.34
C LEU A 34 8.30 -10.62 -2.98
N HIS A 35 9.32 -10.10 -2.31
CA HIS A 35 10.71 -10.16 -2.79
C HIS A 35 11.24 -11.60 -2.84
N SER A 36 10.86 -12.45 -1.87
CA SER A 36 11.22 -13.87 -1.88
C SER A 36 10.48 -14.69 -2.95
N ALA A 37 9.36 -14.17 -3.46
CA ALA A 37 8.53 -14.83 -4.45
C ALA A 37 8.96 -14.52 -5.91
N SER A 38 10.18 -14.02 -6.13
CA SER A 38 10.68 -13.47 -7.41
C SER A 38 10.57 -14.41 -8.63
N ASP A 39 10.41 -15.71 -8.41
CA ASP A 39 10.23 -16.70 -9.48
C ASP A 39 8.76 -16.88 -9.92
N SER A 40 7.82 -16.22 -9.24
CA SER A 40 6.38 -16.31 -9.51
C SER A 40 5.91 -15.12 -10.38
N GLY A 41 5.57 -15.40 -11.64
CA GLY A 41 5.39 -14.38 -12.67
C GLY A 41 4.41 -13.23 -12.34
N ARG A 42 3.22 -13.51 -11.79
CA ARG A 42 2.24 -12.48 -11.42
C ARG A 42 1.66 -12.75 -10.04
N ILE A 43 1.67 -11.73 -9.19
CA ILE A 43 1.12 -11.79 -7.83
C ILE A 43 -0.06 -10.81 -7.74
N ALA A 44 -1.20 -11.30 -7.25
CA ALA A 44 -2.36 -10.47 -6.94
C ALA A 44 -2.43 -10.23 -5.43
N VAL A 45 -2.47 -8.97 -5.01
CA VAL A 45 -2.65 -8.57 -3.62
C VAL A 45 -4.02 -7.94 -3.46
N VAL A 46 -4.94 -8.64 -2.80
CA VAL A 46 -6.27 -8.12 -2.45
C VAL A 46 -6.23 -7.60 -1.02
N THR A 47 -6.50 -6.30 -0.83
CA THR A 47 -6.37 -5.64 0.47
C THR A 47 -7.34 -4.47 0.63
N HIS A 48 -7.17 -3.70 1.71
CA HIS A 48 -8.01 -2.56 2.07
C HIS A 48 -7.27 -1.23 1.93
N ALA A 49 -8.02 -0.13 1.83
CA ALA A 49 -7.49 1.22 1.58
C ALA A 49 -6.39 1.65 2.57
N VAL A 50 -6.56 1.44 3.88
CA VAL A 50 -5.55 1.84 4.89
C VAL A 50 -4.24 1.09 4.70
N PHE A 51 -4.31 -0.21 4.47
CA PHE A 51 -3.10 -1.00 4.21
C PHE A 51 -2.44 -0.55 2.91
N LEU A 52 -3.21 -0.33 1.85
CA LEU A 52 -2.71 0.10 0.55
C LEU A 52 -2.00 1.47 0.61
N MET A 53 -2.57 2.41 1.36
CA MET A 53 -2.00 3.74 1.58
C MET A 53 -0.61 3.70 2.22
N ILE A 54 -0.31 2.67 3.02
CA ILE A 54 1.01 2.45 3.64
C ILE A 54 1.89 1.60 2.72
N PHE A 55 1.31 0.56 2.14
CA PHE A 55 2.03 -0.45 1.41
C PHE A 55 2.63 0.08 0.12
N LEU A 56 1.89 0.90 -0.65
CA LEU A 56 2.38 1.50 -1.89
C LEU A 56 3.59 2.43 -1.69
N PRO A 57 3.58 3.41 -0.77
CA PRO A 57 4.77 4.24 -0.55
C PRO A 57 5.95 3.41 -0.04
N LEU A 58 5.74 2.41 0.83
CA LEU A 58 6.83 1.51 1.24
C LEU A 58 7.41 0.72 0.06
N LEU A 59 6.56 0.22 -0.83
CA LEU A 59 6.96 -0.56 -2.01
C LEU A 59 7.70 0.31 -3.03
N LEU A 60 7.28 1.57 -3.21
CA LEU A 60 7.86 2.55 -4.12
C LEU A 60 9.02 3.35 -3.52
N ASN A 61 9.42 3.04 -2.29
CA ASN A 61 10.41 3.81 -1.52
C ASN A 61 10.09 5.32 -1.44
N ASP A 62 8.79 5.65 -1.30
CA ASP A 62 8.26 7.00 -1.13
C ASP A 62 8.00 7.32 0.37
N SER A 63 7.78 8.59 0.67
CA SER A 63 7.52 9.07 2.02
C SER A 63 6.15 8.63 2.58
N LEU A 64 6.11 8.34 3.88
CA LEU A 64 4.87 8.10 4.62
C LEU A 64 4.22 9.39 5.18
N THR A 65 4.75 10.56 4.83
CA THR A 65 4.27 11.86 5.37
C THR A 65 2.98 12.35 4.73
N ASP A 66 2.62 11.87 3.53
CA ASP A 66 1.35 12.21 2.86
C ASP A 66 0.68 10.97 2.26
N LEU A 67 -0.08 10.28 3.11
CA LEU A 67 -0.76 9.06 2.69
C LEU A 67 -1.97 9.33 1.79
N LYS A 68 -2.47 10.57 1.73
CA LYS A 68 -3.64 10.92 0.90
C LYS A 68 -3.36 10.72 -0.59
N ARG A 69 -2.09 10.83 -0.99
CA ARG A 69 -1.63 10.54 -2.36
C ARG A 69 -2.07 9.15 -2.85
N TYR A 70 -2.21 8.19 -1.93
CA TYR A 70 -2.56 6.80 -2.22
C TYR A 70 -4.00 6.45 -1.81
N SER A 71 -4.87 7.44 -1.63
CA SER A 71 -6.29 7.24 -1.39
C SER A 71 -7.00 6.89 -2.70
N LEU A 72 -7.18 5.59 -2.96
CA LEU A 72 -7.73 5.10 -4.22
C LEU A 72 -9.24 4.78 -4.16
N PRO A 73 -9.96 4.82 -5.30
CA PRO A 73 -11.35 4.42 -5.38
C PRO A 73 -11.57 2.95 -4.98
N ARG A 74 -12.78 2.63 -4.49
CA ARG A 74 -13.18 1.24 -4.25
C ARG A 74 -13.22 0.46 -5.56
N GLY A 75 -12.80 -0.80 -5.50
CA GLY A 75 -12.73 -1.68 -6.67
C GLY A 75 -11.60 -1.33 -7.63
N SER A 76 -10.74 -0.37 -7.31
CA SER A 76 -9.63 -0.01 -8.19
C SER A 76 -8.52 -1.06 -8.20
N ILE A 77 -7.79 -1.12 -9.32
CA ILE A 77 -6.62 -1.99 -9.53
C ILE A 77 -5.38 -1.09 -9.66
N THR A 78 -4.31 -1.45 -8.96
CA THR A 78 -2.99 -0.81 -9.09
C THR A 78 -1.99 -1.85 -9.55
N THR A 79 -1.27 -1.53 -10.63
CA THR A 79 -0.32 -2.44 -11.27
C THR A 79 1.08 -1.90 -11.10
N LEU A 80 1.99 -2.76 -10.63
CA LEU A 80 3.41 -2.44 -10.49
C LEU A 80 4.25 -3.56 -11.12
N THR A 81 5.44 -3.19 -11.59
CA THR A 81 6.49 -4.13 -11.97
C THR A 81 7.57 -4.10 -10.90
N ILE A 82 8.05 -5.27 -10.46
CA ILE A 82 9.21 -5.36 -9.55
C ILE A 82 10.39 -5.96 -10.32
N ARG A 83 11.51 -5.26 -10.39
CA ARG A 83 12.76 -5.71 -11.02
C ARG A 83 13.93 -5.43 -10.10
N ASN A 84 14.79 -6.42 -9.89
CA ASN A 84 15.96 -6.29 -9.01
C ASN A 84 15.63 -5.75 -7.61
N GLY A 85 14.45 -6.09 -7.07
CA GLY A 85 13.97 -5.63 -5.78
C GLY A 85 13.32 -4.24 -5.78
N GLU A 86 13.41 -3.50 -6.88
CA GLU A 86 12.84 -2.16 -7.04
C GLU A 86 11.47 -2.23 -7.71
N ALA A 87 10.49 -1.50 -7.16
CA ALA A 87 9.14 -1.43 -7.73
C ALA A 87 8.95 -0.19 -8.58
N GLU A 88 8.31 -0.37 -9.73
CA GLU A 88 7.93 0.68 -10.66
C GLU A 88 6.42 0.65 -10.87
N LEU A 89 5.75 1.75 -10.54
CA LEU A 89 4.32 1.93 -10.75
C LEU A 89 4.01 1.99 -12.25
N GLN A 90 3.13 1.12 -12.73
CA GLN A 90 2.65 1.13 -14.12
C GLN A 90 1.31 1.86 -14.23
N GLU A 91 0.40 1.57 -13.30
CA GLU A 91 -0.95 2.13 -13.28
C GLU A 91 -1.44 2.23 -11.84
N LEU A 92 -2.02 3.38 -11.47
CA LEU A 92 -2.51 3.65 -10.12
C LEU A 92 -4.03 3.80 -10.12
N GLY A 93 -4.71 2.93 -9.38
CA GLY A 93 -6.12 3.12 -9.06
C GLY A 93 -7.09 3.00 -10.25
N SER A 94 -6.78 2.16 -11.23
CA SER A 94 -7.62 1.90 -12.41
C SER A 94 -9.01 1.41 -12.03
N ILE A 95 -10.04 2.06 -12.57
CA ILE A 95 -11.45 1.67 -12.43
C ILE A 95 -12.11 1.45 -13.78
N GLU A 96 -11.35 1.34 -14.87
CA GLU A 96 -11.89 1.23 -16.23
C GLU A 96 -12.90 0.09 -16.36
N HIS A 97 -12.60 -1.04 -15.73
CA HIS A 97 -13.48 -2.22 -15.69
C HIS A 97 -14.85 -1.99 -15.01
N LEU A 98 -15.01 -0.88 -14.28
CA LEU A 98 -16.29 -0.48 -13.65
C LEU A 98 -17.11 0.47 -14.52
N GLN A 99 -16.52 1.08 -15.55
CA GLN A 99 -17.22 1.95 -16.47
C GLN A 99 -17.92 1.09 -17.53
N ARG A 100 -19.24 1.26 -17.65
CA ARG A 100 -20.10 0.57 -18.62
C ARG A 100 -20.66 1.57 -19.60
#